data_AF-A0A7K2BV74-F1
#
_entry.id   AF-A0A7K2BV74-F1
#
_cell.length_a   1.000
_cell.length_b   1.000
_cell.length_c   1.000
_cell.angle_alpha   90.00
_cell.angle_beta   90.00
_cell.angle_gamma   90.00
#
_symmetry.space_group_name_H-M   'P 1'
#
loop_
_entity.id
_entity.type
_entity.pdbx_description
1 polymer ?
#
loop_
_entity_poly.entity_id
_entity_poly.type
_entity_poly.pdbx_seq_one_letter_code
_entity_poly.pdbx_strand_id
1 'polypeptide(L)' 'MPDAHHLSQAAHDRLSAELQELSTRGRIEIADKIEAARKLGDLSENGDYHAAKEEQAKLEGRIVHLTRILTNAEIIDA' A
#
# COMPACT_ATOMS: atom_id res chain seq x y z
N MET A 1 -26.51 0.13 2.81
CA MET A 1 -25.40 -0.66 3.37
C MET A 1 -24.26 -0.56 2.36
N PRO A 2 -23.00 -0.28 2.73
CA PRO A 2 -21.91 -0.46 1.78
C PRO A 2 -21.93 -1.92 1.32
N ASP A 3 -21.90 -2.15 0.01
CA ASP A 3 -21.96 -3.50 -0.57
C ASP A 3 -20.88 -4.38 0.07
N ALA A 4 -21.30 -5.48 0.72
CA ALA A 4 -20.38 -6.44 1.32
C ALA A 4 -19.56 -7.10 0.21
N HIS A 5 -18.23 -7.14 0.38
CA HIS A 5 -17.34 -7.77 -0.56
C HIS A 5 -17.29 -9.27 -0.29
N HIS A 6 -17.99 -10.06 -1.08
CA HIS A 6 -17.90 -11.51 -0.98
C HIS A 6 -16.55 -12.02 -1.49
N LEU A 7 -15.79 -12.70 -0.63
CA LEU A 7 -14.47 -13.27 -0.95
C LEU A 7 -14.43 -14.75 -0.60
N SER A 8 -13.68 -15.55 -1.35
CA SER A 8 -13.25 -16.86 -0.86
C SER A 8 -12.14 -16.72 0.16
N GLN A 9 -11.93 -17.73 1.02
CA GLN A 9 -10.82 -17.73 2.00
C GLN A 9 -9.47 -17.45 1.31
N ALA A 10 -9.20 -18.12 0.19
CA ALA A 10 -7.97 -17.93 -0.58
C ALA A 10 -7.80 -16.51 -1.13
N ALA A 11 -8.89 -15.84 -1.53
CA ALA A 11 -8.84 -14.46 -1.99
C ALA A 11 -8.58 -13.50 -0.83
N HIS A 12 -9.27 -13.69 0.30
CA HIS A 12 -9.06 -12.93 1.52
C HIS A 12 -7.60 -13.01 1.99
N ASP A 13 -7.02 -14.22 2.05
CA ASP A 13 -5.65 -14.43 2.53
C ASP A 13 -4.62 -13.76 1.63
N ARG A 14 -4.81 -13.79 0.31
CA ARG A 14 -3.93 -13.09 -0.64
C ARG A 14 -3.97 -11.58 -0.43
N LEU A 15 -5.17 -11.00 -0.30
CA LEU A 15 -5.34 -9.55 -0.08
C LEU A 15 -4.79 -9.13 1.29
N SER A 16 -4.96 -9.96 2.31
CA SER A 16 -4.41 -9.73 3.66
C SER A 16 -2.88 -9.78 3.65
N ALA A 17 -2.29 -10.77 2.97
CA ALA A 17 -0.84 -10.86 2.81
C ALA A 17 -0.27 -9.66 2.04
N GLU A 18 -0.94 -9.24 0.96
CA GLU A 18 -0.55 -8.03 0.22
C GLU A 18 -0.62 -6.78 1.11
N LEU A 19 -1.71 -6.60 1.87
CA LEU A 19 -1.86 -5.48 2.79
C LEU A 19 -0.74 -5.48 3.84
N GLN A 20 -0.40 -6.65 4.39
CA GLN A 20 0.67 -6.78 5.38
C GLN A 20 2.02 -6.38 4.78
N GLU A 21 2.37 -6.91 3.60
CA GLU A 21 3.63 -6.59 2.91
C GLU A 21 3.75 -5.08 2.64
N LEU A 22 2.70 -4.46 2.09
CA LEU A 22 2.69 -3.04 1.78
C LEU A 22 2.76 -2.17 3.04
N SER A 23 2.01 -2.52 4.08
CA SER A 23 1.92 -1.74 5.33
C SER A 23 3.14 -1.90 6.24
N THR A 24 4.00 -2.89 5.98
CA THR A 24 5.23 -3.14 6.73
C THR A 24 6.44 -2.86 5.86
N ARG A 25 6.93 -3.87 5.12
CA ARG A 25 8.16 -3.76 4.32
C ARG A 25 8.05 -2.64 3.29
N GLY A 26 6.92 -2.57 2.57
CA GLY A 26 6.72 -1.55 1.53
C GLY A 26 6.86 -0.10 2.05
N ARG A 27 6.28 0.21 3.22
CA ARG A 27 6.42 1.53 3.85
C ARG A 27 7.86 1.85 4.25
N ILE A 28 8.59 0.86 4.77
CA ILE A 28 9.99 1.02 5.16
C ILE A 28 10.85 1.27 3.91
N GLU A 29 10.67 0.46 2.87
CA GLU A 29 11.42 0.59 1.60
C GLU A 29 11.21 1.97 0.96
N ILE A 30 9.97 2.48 0.93
CA ILE A 30 9.68 3.82 0.41
C ILE A 30 10.30 4.91 1.29
N ALA A 31 10.22 4.78 2.62
CA ALA A 31 10.83 5.73 3.54
C ALA A 31 12.35 5.83 3.32
N ASP A 32 13.02 4.69 3.17
CA ASP A 32 14.46 4.62 2.88
C ASP A 32 14.81 5.27 1.54
N LYS A 33 14.01 5.03 0.49
CA LYS A 33 14.18 5.70 -0.82
C LYS A 33 14.04 7.22 -0.71
N ILE A 34 13.03 7.70 0.01
CA ILE A 34 12.81 9.14 0.23
C ILE A 34 14.00 9.73 1.01
N GLU A 35 14.48 9.04 2.04
CA GLU A 35 15.62 9.50 2.83
C GLU A 35 16.91 9.54 2.00
N ALA A 36 17.16 8.52 1.18
CA ALA A 36 18.30 8.49 0.26
C ALA A 36 18.24 9.63 -0.75
N ALA A 37 17.07 9.85 -1.37
CA ALA A 37 16.85 10.96 -2.29
C ALA A 37 17.06 12.32 -1.61
N ARG A 38 16.62 12.48 -0.36
CA ARG A 38 16.82 13.73 0.41
C ARG A 38 18.28 14.08 0.64
N LYS A 39 19.18 13.10 0.67
CA LYS A 39 20.62 13.32 0.88
C LYS A 39 21.35 13.76 -0.40
N LEU A 40 20.72 13.66 -1.57
CA LEU A 40 21.35 13.89 -2.88
C LEU A 40 21.30 15.35 -3.38
N GLY A 41 20.71 16.28 -2.64
CA GLY A 41 20.76 17.71 -2.97
C GLY A 41 19.43 18.44 -2.81
N ASP A 42 19.22 19.46 -3.63
CA ASP A 42 18.00 20.30 -3.59
C ASP A 42 16.75 19.47 -3.95
N LEU A 43 15.76 19.48 -3.06
CA LEU A 43 14.56 18.65 -3.21
C LEU A 43 13.61 19.12 -4.32
N SER A 44 13.72 20.37 -4.74
CA SER A 44 12.81 20.94 -5.74
C SER A 44 13.10 20.38 -7.14
N GLU A 45 14.37 20.11 -7.44
CA GLU A 45 14.82 19.56 -8.73
C GLU A 45 15.11 18.06 -8.68
N ASN A 46 15.09 17.45 -7.50
CA ASN A 46 15.39 16.04 -7.32
C ASN A 46 14.24 15.15 -7.83
N GLY A 47 14.38 14.65 -9.05
CA GLY A 47 13.42 13.74 -9.68
C GLY A 47 13.18 12.44 -8.88
N ASP A 48 14.21 11.89 -8.25
CA ASP A 48 14.09 10.67 -7.44
C ASP A 48 13.27 10.92 -6.17
N TYR A 49 13.39 12.11 -5.58
CA TYR A 49 12.58 12.49 -4.42
C TYR A 49 11.10 12.58 -4.82
N HIS A 50 10.78 13.25 -5.92
CA HIS A 50 9.40 13.36 -6.41
C HIS A 50 8.83 11.99 -6.80
N ALA A 51 9.63 11.15 -7.48
CA ALA A 51 9.24 9.80 -7.84
C ALA A 51 8.95 8.94 -6.60
N ALA A 52 9.81 8.99 -5.58
CA ALA A 52 9.60 8.26 -4.32
C ALA A 52 8.36 8.76 -3.56
N LYS A 53 8.06 10.07 -3.61
CA LYS A 53 6.82 10.63 -3.06
C LYS A 53 5.56 10.18 -3.82
N GLU A 54 5.64 10.05 -5.13
CA GLU A 54 4.55 9.50 -5.95
C GLU A 54 4.33 8.01 -5.67
N GLU A 55 5.42 7.23 -5.53
CA GLU A 55 5.37 5.82 -5.15
C GLU A 55 4.72 5.67 -3.76
N GLN A 56 5.07 6.53 -2.81
CA GLN A 56 4.44 6.59 -1.48
C GLN A 56 2.93 6.79 -1.60
N ALA A 57 2.48 7.77 -2.40
CA ALA A 57 1.06 8.06 -2.57
C ALA A 57 0.29 6.86 -3.18
N LYS A 58 0.89 6.17 -4.16
CA LYS A 58 0.31 4.97 -4.77
C LYS A 58 0.22 3.81 -3.76
N LEU A 59 1.28 3.58 -2.99
CA LEU A 59 1.31 2.55 -1.95
C LEU A 59 0.25 2.80 -0.88
N GLU A 60 0.17 4.02 -0.35
CA GLU A 60 -0.84 4.37 0.66
C GLU A 60 -2.27 4.28 0.09
N GLY A 61 -2.48 4.69 -1.16
CA GLY A 61 -3.76 4.50 -1.85
C GLY A 61 -4.18 3.03 -1.95
N ARG A 62 -3.22 2.14 -2.26
CA ARG A 62 -3.46 0.69 -2.30
C ARG A 62 -3.78 0.13 -0.91
N ILE A 63 -3.05 0.54 0.12
CA ILE A 63 -3.31 0.14 1.52
C ILE A 63 -4.73 0.53 1.94
N VAL A 64 -5.15 1.76 1.69
CA VAL A 64 -6.50 2.23 2.03
C VAL A 64 -7.57 1.42 1.30
N HIS A 65 -7.35 1.14 0.01
CA HIS A 65 -8.28 0.34 -0.79
C HIS A 65 -8.39 -1.10 -0.27
N LEU A 66 -7.26 -1.78 -0.04
CA LEU A 66 -7.23 -3.14 0.50
C LEU A 66 -7.87 -3.21 1.89
N THR A 67 -7.56 -2.24 2.76
CA THR A 67 -8.16 -2.14 4.10
C THR A 67 -9.68 -2.02 4.00
N ARG A 68 -10.19 -1.18 3.09
CA ARG A 68 -11.63 -1.01 2.88
C ARG A 68 -12.29 -2.30 2.37
N ILE A 69 -11.64 -3.02 1.44
CA ILE A 69 -12.16 -4.30 0.95
C ILE A 69 -12.23 -5.31 2.10
N LEU A 70 -11.11 -5.53 2.78
CA LEU A 70 -10.98 -6.54 3.84
C LEU A 70 -11.91 -6.26 5.03
N THR A 71 -12.09 -4.98 5.40
CA THR A 71 -12.97 -4.60 6.53
C THR A 71 -14.45 -4.85 6.23
N ASN A 72 -14.86 -4.79 4.96
CA ASN A 72 -16.24 -5.02 4.54
C ASN A 72 -16.41 -6.38 3.83
N ALA A 73 -15.42 -7.28 3.96
CA ALA A 73 -15.47 -8.56 3.29
C ALA A 73 -16.28 -9.59 4.08
N GLU A 74 -17.10 -10.35 3.37
CA GLU A 74 -17.76 -11.54 3.89
C GLU A 74 -17.14 -12.75 3.21
N ILE A 75 -16.62 -13.69 4.00
CA ILE A 75 -16.02 -14.91 3.45
C ILE A 75 -17.14 -15.89 3.11
N ILE A 76 -17.29 -16.20 1.83
CA ILE A 76 -18.24 -17.19 1.32
C ILE A 76 -17.47 -18.34 0.67
N ASP A 77 -17.92 -19.56 0.96
CA ASP A 77 -17.29 -20.84 0.60
C ASP A 77 -15.94 -21.13 1.29
N ALA A 78 -15.88 -22.28 1.96
CA ALA A 78 -14.73 -22.85 2.66
C ALA A 78 -14.39 -24.23 2.08
#